data_AF-G9L261-F1
#
_entry.id   AF-G9L261-F1
#
_cell.length_a   1.000
_cell.length_b   1.000
_cell.length_c   1.000
_cell.angle_alpha   90.00
_cell.angle_beta   90.00
_cell.angle_gamma   90.00
#
_symmetry.space_group_name_H-M   'P 1'
#
loop_
_entity.id
_entity.type
_entity.pdbx_description
1 polymer ?
#
loop_
_entity_poly.entity_id
_entity_poly.type
_entity_poly.pdbx_seq_one_letter_code
_entity_poly.pdbx_strand_id
1 'polypeptide(L)'
;MAEARKEPAGLAFPGGGATQWPLQRYGRFMPSGTGEPPGLGQDVGAASSPTWKVFDSSEESGYLVLTIVISGHFFISQGQTLLEGFSLVGSKNWLKIVRRMDCLLFGTTIKNKSRMFRVQFSGGSKEQALEHCCSCVQKLAQYVPVQVPDPVGQELPPSPGPLTAGESRGDCVQHVPLQQGPPQKPEKPQPCGPASTSVSGGRIS
;
A
#
# COMPACT_ATOMS: atom_id res chain seq x y z
N MET A 1 -14.02 45.25 17.94
CA MET A 1 -14.78 44.40 17.00
C MET A 1 -14.13 43.02 17.03
N ALA A 2 -14.90 41.96 17.23
CA ALA A 2 -14.39 40.60 17.25
C ALA A 2 -14.51 40.00 15.84
N GLU A 3 -13.41 39.54 15.26
CA GLU A 3 -13.42 38.83 13.99
C GLU A 3 -13.90 37.39 14.21
N ALA A 4 -15.06 37.08 13.64
CA ALA A 4 -15.59 35.72 13.59
C ALA A 4 -14.79 34.93 12.54
N ARG A 5 -13.90 34.06 13.02
CA ARG A 5 -13.23 33.04 12.21
C ARG A 5 -14.29 32.11 11.61
N LYS A 6 -14.51 32.23 10.31
CA LYS A 6 -15.45 31.41 9.54
C LYS A 6 -14.79 30.04 9.27
N GLU A 7 -15.21 29.02 10.00
CA GLU A 7 -14.91 27.63 9.63
C GLU A 7 -15.62 27.29 8.32
N PRO A 8 -14.95 26.63 7.36
CA PRO A 8 -15.63 26.14 6.17
C PRO A 8 -16.61 25.04 6.60
N ALA A 9 -17.89 25.29 6.38
CA ALA A 9 -18.97 24.33 6.58
C ALA A 9 -18.63 23.06 5.77
N GLY A 10 -18.19 22.03 6.47
CA GLY A 10 -18.03 20.70 5.90
C GLY A 10 -19.36 20.27 5.32
N LEU A 11 -19.35 19.88 4.05
CA LEU A 11 -20.43 19.14 3.39
C LEU A 11 -20.54 17.75 4.01
N ALA A 12 -20.91 17.69 5.29
CA ALA A 12 -21.23 16.45 5.97
C ALA A 12 -22.54 15.95 5.38
N PHE A 13 -22.49 14.81 4.68
CA PHE A 13 -23.70 14.09 4.32
C PHE A 13 -24.48 13.75 5.61
N PRO A 14 -25.74 14.18 5.74
CA PRO A 14 -26.56 13.86 6.90
C PRO A 14 -26.94 12.39 6.81
N GLY A 15 -26.10 11.53 7.38
CA GLY A 15 -26.26 10.09 7.39
C GLY A 15 -24.90 9.44 7.27
N GLY A 16 -24.45 8.76 8.34
CA GLY A 16 -23.16 8.09 8.47
C GLY A 16 -22.87 6.96 7.47
N GLY A 17 -23.48 7.00 6.28
CA GLY A 17 -23.21 6.11 5.16
C GLY A 17 -21.98 6.48 4.34
N ALA A 18 -21.25 7.55 4.68
CA ALA A 18 -20.02 7.94 4.00
C ALA A 18 -18.98 8.51 4.95
N THR A 19 -17.72 8.19 4.68
CA THR A 19 -16.54 8.81 5.29
C THR A 19 -15.89 9.73 4.28
N GLN A 20 -15.50 10.92 4.71
CA GLN A 20 -14.97 11.97 3.85
C GLN A 20 -13.70 12.54 4.42
N TRP A 21 -12.77 12.90 3.53
CA TRP A 21 -11.53 13.56 3.89
C TRP A 21 -11.28 14.75 2.97
N PRO A 22 -10.96 15.92 3.52
CA PRO A 22 -10.63 17.08 2.71
C PRO A 22 -9.23 16.88 2.09
N LEU A 23 -9.08 17.31 0.84
CA LEU A 23 -7.82 17.23 0.12
C LEU A 23 -7.28 18.64 -0.11
N GLN A 24 -5.96 18.80 -0.08
CA GLN A 24 -5.30 20.03 -0.50
C GLN A 24 -5.14 20.06 -2.02
N ARG A 25 -4.78 18.92 -2.60
CA ARG A 25 -4.39 18.81 -4.00
C ARG A 25 -4.74 17.44 -4.56
N TYR A 26 -5.11 17.43 -5.83
CA TYR A 26 -5.30 16.26 -6.64
C TYR A 26 -4.50 16.39 -7.95
N GLY A 27 -3.87 15.31 -8.41
CA GLY A 27 -3.09 15.33 -9.64
C GLY A 27 -3.35 14.12 -10.50
N ARG A 28 -3.63 14.31 -11.80
CA ARG A 28 -3.70 13.24 -12.80
C ARG A 28 -2.40 13.15 -13.56
N PHE A 29 -1.90 11.94 -13.71
CA PHE A 29 -0.81 11.68 -14.63
C PHE A 29 -1.31 11.71 -16.06
N MET A 30 -0.67 12.51 -16.90
CA MET A 30 -0.90 12.57 -18.34
C MET A 30 0.32 11.94 -19.03
N PRO A 31 0.21 10.68 -19.50
CA PRO A 31 1.25 10.09 -20.32
C PRO A 31 1.41 10.94 -21.57
N SER A 32 2.66 11.25 -21.93
CA SER A 32 2.92 11.82 -23.25
C SER A 32 2.63 10.78 -24.33
N GLY A 33 1.95 11.21 -25.38
CA GLY A 33 1.50 10.34 -26.47
C GLY A 33 2.66 9.56 -27.06
N THR A 34 2.53 8.24 -27.11
CA THR A 34 3.45 7.36 -27.84
C THR A 34 2.81 7.03 -29.20
N GLY A 35 3.38 7.56 -30.29
CA GLY A 35 3.31 6.94 -31.61
C GLY A 35 2.27 7.48 -32.60
N GLU A 36 2.64 8.52 -33.35
CA GLU A 36 2.64 8.43 -34.82
C GLU A 36 4.11 8.20 -35.21
N PRO A 37 4.45 7.23 -36.06
CA PRO A 37 5.78 7.17 -36.64
C PRO A 37 6.04 8.50 -37.37
N PRO A 38 7.23 9.10 -37.28
CA PRO A 38 7.53 10.30 -38.05
C PRO A 38 7.31 9.99 -39.53
N GLY A 39 6.25 10.55 -40.11
CA GLY A 39 6.22 10.77 -41.54
C GLY A 39 7.48 11.55 -41.87
N LEU A 40 8.33 10.96 -42.74
CA LEU A 40 9.59 11.54 -43.19
C LEU A 40 9.45 13.05 -43.44
N GLY A 41 10.02 13.87 -42.55
CA GLY A 41 10.18 15.30 -42.80
C GLY A 41 9.48 16.28 -41.84
N GLN A 42 9.23 15.94 -40.59
CA GLN A 42 8.80 16.93 -39.59
C GLN A 42 9.80 17.02 -38.44
N ASP A 43 10.21 18.27 -38.18
CA ASP A 43 11.19 18.74 -37.21
C ASP A 43 11.16 17.98 -35.88
N VAL A 44 12.34 17.75 -35.28
CA VAL A 44 12.53 17.03 -34.01
C VAL A 44 12.01 17.91 -32.86
N GLY A 45 10.68 18.06 -32.81
CA GLY A 45 9.96 18.79 -31.78
C GLY A 45 9.68 17.87 -30.61
N ALA A 46 10.58 17.89 -29.63
CA ALA A 46 10.46 17.38 -28.27
C ALA A 46 9.30 16.40 -28.02
N ALA A 47 9.63 15.10 -27.90
CA ALA A 47 8.73 14.14 -27.25
C ALA A 47 8.24 14.77 -25.93
N SER A 48 6.93 15.03 -25.84
CA SER A 48 6.35 15.71 -24.68
C SER A 48 6.76 14.97 -23.42
N SER A 49 7.25 15.68 -22.40
CA SER A 49 7.59 15.03 -21.14
C SER A 49 6.30 14.67 -20.39
N PRO A 50 6.21 13.48 -19.78
CA PRO A 50 5.04 13.10 -19.00
C PRO A 50 4.76 14.17 -17.93
N THR A 51 3.51 14.62 -17.86
CA THR A 51 3.10 15.79 -17.06
C THR A 51 1.98 15.44 -16.09
N TRP A 52 1.90 16.19 -14.99
CA TRP A 52 0.80 16.10 -14.04
C TRP A 52 -0.18 17.24 -14.26
N LYS A 53 -1.45 16.92 -14.51
CA LYS A 53 -2.54 17.91 -14.43
C LYS A 53 -2.98 18.02 -12.98
N VAL A 54 -2.66 19.14 -12.35
CA VAL A 54 -2.89 19.40 -10.92
C VAL A 54 -4.14 20.25 -10.73
N PHE A 55 -4.90 19.92 -9.69
CA PHE A 55 -6.08 20.63 -9.20
C PHE A 55 -5.82 20.93 -7.73
N ASP A 56 -5.97 22.19 -7.34
CA ASP A 56 -5.81 22.64 -5.97
C ASP A 56 -7.19 22.97 -5.37
N SER A 57 -7.32 22.75 -4.06
CA SER A 57 -8.50 23.18 -3.30
C SER A 57 -8.46 24.67 -3.06
N SER A 58 -9.47 25.38 -3.56
CA SER A 58 -9.60 26.82 -3.36
C SER A 58 -11.08 27.23 -3.31
N GLU A 59 -11.35 28.44 -2.83
CA GLU A 59 -12.70 28.99 -2.81
C GLU A 59 -13.23 29.24 -4.24
N GLU A 60 -12.35 29.62 -5.17
CA GLU A 60 -12.68 29.90 -6.58
C GLU A 60 -13.00 28.64 -7.39
N SER A 61 -12.23 27.55 -7.19
CA SER A 61 -12.37 26.31 -7.97
C SER A 61 -13.23 25.26 -7.26
N GLY A 62 -13.52 25.48 -5.98
CA GLY A 62 -14.18 24.53 -5.10
C GLY A 62 -13.19 23.62 -4.35
N TYR A 63 -13.64 23.15 -3.20
CA TYR A 63 -12.86 22.25 -2.35
C TYR A 63 -12.85 20.82 -2.88
N LEU A 64 -11.68 20.20 -2.83
CA LEU A 64 -11.51 18.79 -3.15
C LEU A 64 -11.86 17.92 -1.94
N VAL A 65 -12.68 16.90 -2.20
CA VAL A 65 -13.12 15.95 -1.17
C VAL A 65 -12.96 14.52 -1.69
N LEU A 66 -12.32 13.68 -0.90
CA LEU A 66 -12.30 12.23 -1.08
C LEU A 66 -13.44 11.63 -0.26
N THR A 67 -14.29 10.83 -0.90
CA THR A 67 -15.43 10.18 -0.24
C THR A 67 -15.38 8.67 -0.45
N ILE A 68 -15.55 7.92 0.63
CA ILE A 68 -15.79 6.46 0.59
C ILE A 68 -17.13 6.18 1.26
N VAL A 69 -18.08 5.67 0.49
CA VAL A 69 -19.40 5.27 0.99
C VAL A 69 -19.37 3.85 1.56
N ILE A 70 -20.36 3.49 2.39
CA ILE A 70 -20.46 2.18 3.05
C ILE A 70 -20.53 1.00 2.08
N SER A 71 -21.04 1.21 0.86
CA SER A 71 -21.06 0.18 -0.19
C SER A 71 -19.70 -0.05 -0.84
N GLY A 72 -18.68 0.72 -0.47
CA GLY A 72 -17.32 0.60 -0.99
C GLY A 72 -17.07 1.38 -2.29
N HIS A 73 -17.96 2.30 -2.68
CA HIS A 73 -17.64 3.23 -3.77
C HIS A 73 -16.72 4.34 -3.27
N PHE A 74 -15.73 4.63 -4.11
CA PHE A 74 -14.73 5.66 -3.92
C PHE A 74 -14.97 6.79 -4.90
N PHE A 75 -14.90 8.02 -4.39
CA PHE A 75 -15.06 9.24 -5.19
C PHE A 75 -14.02 10.29 -4.82
N ILE A 76 -13.60 11.06 -5.82
CA ILE A 76 -12.94 12.36 -5.61
C ILE A 76 -13.78 13.39 -6.37
N SER A 77 -14.21 14.45 -5.70
CA SER A 77 -14.96 15.55 -6.29
C SER A 77 -14.31 16.88 -6.00
N GLN A 78 -14.51 17.85 -6.89
CA GLN A 78 -14.18 19.26 -6.69
C GLN A 78 -15.46 20.08 -6.84
N GLY A 79 -15.94 20.65 -5.73
CA GLY A 79 -17.26 21.27 -5.71
C GLY A 79 -18.35 20.28 -6.17
N GLN A 80 -19.03 20.59 -7.27
CA GLN A 80 -20.06 19.73 -7.87
C GLN A 80 -19.52 18.76 -8.95
N THR A 81 -18.24 18.86 -9.30
CA THR A 81 -17.64 18.06 -10.37
C THR A 81 -17.04 16.78 -9.83
N LEU A 82 -17.45 15.63 -10.38
CA LEU A 82 -16.83 14.35 -10.06
C LEU A 82 -15.54 14.19 -10.88
N LEU A 83 -14.42 14.05 -10.18
CA LEU A 83 -13.12 13.82 -10.79
C LEU A 83 -12.87 12.31 -10.95
N GLU A 84 -12.94 11.54 -9.87
CA GLU A 84 -12.73 10.09 -9.89
C GLU A 84 -13.93 9.38 -9.29
N GLY A 85 -14.30 8.23 -9.85
CA GLY A 85 -15.37 7.40 -9.33
C GLY A 85 -15.18 5.94 -9.71
N PHE A 86 -15.10 5.04 -8.73
CA PHE A 86 -15.04 3.60 -8.96
C PHE A 86 -15.41 2.78 -7.71
N SER A 87 -15.66 1.49 -7.90
CA SER A 87 -15.86 0.56 -6.78
C SER A 87 -14.52 0.03 -6.26
N LEU A 88 -14.33 0.02 -4.94
CA LEU A 88 -13.23 -0.66 -4.26
C LEU A 88 -13.48 -2.17 -4.13
N VAL A 89 -14.73 -2.60 -4.23
CA VAL A 89 -15.10 -4.02 -4.14
C VAL A 89 -14.54 -4.75 -5.35
N GLY A 90 -13.74 -5.79 -5.11
CA GLY A 90 -13.08 -6.56 -6.18
C GLY A 90 -11.94 -5.82 -6.90
N SER A 91 -11.45 -4.70 -6.35
CA SER A 91 -10.45 -3.87 -7.05
C SER A 91 -9.01 -4.36 -6.96
N LYS A 92 -8.73 -5.39 -6.14
CA LYS A 92 -7.37 -5.87 -5.83
C LYS A 92 -6.51 -6.20 -7.06
N ASN A 93 -7.13 -6.65 -8.15
CA ASN A 93 -6.40 -7.07 -9.35
C ASN A 93 -6.03 -5.91 -10.29
N TRP A 94 -6.71 -4.77 -10.18
CA TRP A 94 -6.54 -3.64 -11.11
C TRP A 94 -6.20 -2.32 -10.42
N LEU A 95 -6.38 -2.21 -9.10
CA LEU A 95 -6.07 -1.01 -8.32
C LEU A 95 -4.88 -1.28 -7.39
N LYS A 96 -3.86 -0.42 -7.50
CA LYS A 96 -2.71 -0.37 -6.58
C LYS A 96 -2.69 0.98 -5.90
N ILE A 97 -2.49 0.98 -4.58
CA ILE A 97 -2.40 2.20 -3.78
C ILE A 97 -1.07 2.21 -3.05
N VAL A 98 -0.38 3.34 -3.09
CA VAL A 98 0.87 3.59 -2.38
C VAL A 98 0.73 4.85 -1.53
N ARG A 99 1.10 4.78 -0.25
CA ARG A 99 1.08 5.90 0.68
C ARG A 99 2.47 6.45 0.92
N ARG A 100 2.65 7.76 0.81
CA ARG A 100 3.86 8.46 1.25
C ARG A 100 3.47 9.67 2.07
N MET A 101 3.80 9.68 3.36
CA MET A 101 3.44 10.77 4.29
C MET A 101 1.91 11.03 4.31
N ASP A 102 1.52 12.25 3.94
CA ASP A 102 0.16 12.82 3.80
C ASP A 102 -0.37 12.69 2.36
N CYS A 103 0.25 11.86 1.51
CA CYS A 103 -0.12 11.66 0.12
C CYS A 103 -0.44 10.19 -0.19
N LEU A 104 -1.39 9.99 -1.12
CA LEU A 104 -1.69 8.68 -1.71
C LEU A 104 -1.52 8.74 -3.23
N LEU A 105 -0.86 7.74 -3.80
CA LEU A 105 -0.75 7.50 -5.22
C LEU A 105 -1.59 6.27 -5.58
N PHE A 106 -2.48 6.45 -6.55
CA PHE A 106 -3.36 5.42 -7.08
C PHE A 106 -2.92 5.10 -8.50
N GLY A 107 -2.65 3.82 -8.76
CA GLY A 107 -2.45 3.28 -10.09
C GLY A 107 -3.57 2.31 -10.42
N THR A 108 -4.31 2.56 -11.50
CA THR A 108 -5.33 1.62 -11.98
C THR A 108 -4.93 1.08 -13.35
N THR A 109 -5.07 -0.22 -13.57
CA THR A 109 -4.80 -0.88 -14.84
C THR A 109 -6.02 -1.68 -15.27
N ILE A 110 -6.71 -1.22 -16.31
CA ILE A 110 -7.92 -1.86 -16.85
C ILE A 110 -7.71 -2.09 -18.35
N LYS A 111 -7.87 -3.33 -18.81
CA LYS A 111 -7.76 -3.70 -20.25
C LYS A 111 -6.50 -3.11 -20.92
N ASN A 112 -5.34 -3.30 -20.29
CA ASN A 112 -4.03 -2.80 -20.74
C ASN A 112 -3.87 -1.27 -20.79
N LYS A 113 -4.84 -0.51 -20.26
CA LYS A 113 -4.74 0.93 -20.08
C LYS A 113 -4.47 1.22 -18.61
N SER A 114 -3.35 1.89 -18.35
CA SER A 114 -2.98 2.34 -17.01
C SER A 114 -3.28 3.83 -16.87
N ARG A 115 -3.92 4.21 -15.77
CA ARG A 115 -4.02 5.61 -15.32
C ARG A 115 -3.44 5.74 -13.92
N MET A 116 -2.80 6.86 -13.65
CA MET A 116 -2.29 7.19 -12.32
C MET A 116 -2.84 8.53 -11.88
N PHE A 117 -3.18 8.64 -10.60
CA PHE A 117 -3.51 9.89 -9.98
C PHE A 117 -3.02 9.91 -8.54
N ARG A 118 -2.77 11.10 -8.00
CA ARG A 118 -2.30 11.30 -6.63
C ARG A 118 -3.17 12.32 -5.91
N VAL A 119 -3.24 12.18 -4.60
CA VAL A 119 -3.92 13.12 -3.71
C VAL A 119 -3.00 13.49 -2.56
N GLN A 120 -3.17 14.71 -2.08
CA GLN A 120 -2.59 15.21 -0.83
C GLN A 120 -3.73 15.62 0.09
N PHE A 121 -3.71 15.14 1.34
CA PHE A 121 -4.71 15.48 2.34
C PHE A 121 -4.48 16.91 2.85
N SER A 122 -5.56 17.63 3.16
CA SER A 122 -5.48 18.92 3.85
C SER A 122 -5.74 18.76 5.35
N GLY A 123 -5.29 19.73 6.12
CA GLY A 123 -5.49 19.81 7.57
C GLY A 123 -5.04 21.18 8.07
N GLY A 124 -5.46 21.58 9.27
CA GLY A 124 -5.00 22.81 9.92
C GLY A 124 -3.51 22.77 10.27
N SER A 125 -2.92 21.57 10.34
CA SER A 125 -1.49 21.33 10.44
C SER A 125 -1.06 20.12 9.60
N LYS A 126 0.25 19.91 9.47
CA LYS A 126 0.82 18.75 8.77
C LYS A 126 0.45 17.43 9.46
N GLU A 127 0.38 17.44 10.79
CA GLU A 127 0.01 16.29 11.61
C GLU A 127 -1.46 15.92 11.38
N GLN A 128 -2.34 16.94 11.31
CA GLN A 128 -3.75 16.71 10.99
C GLN A 128 -3.94 16.17 9.57
N ALA A 129 -3.21 16.69 8.58
CA ALA A 129 -3.22 16.14 7.23
C ALA A 129 -2.75 14.66 7.20
N LEU A 130 -1.72 14.33 7.99
CA LEU A 130 -1.26 12.96 8.15
C LEU A 130 -2.31 12.07 8.83
N GLU A 131 -3.02 12.56 9.84
CA GLU A 131 -4.09 11.84 10.52
C GLU A 131 -5.24 11.52 9.55
N HIS A 132 -5.67 12.51 8.76
CA HIS A 132 -6.66 12.29 7.70
C HIS A 132 -6.19 11.25 6.69
N CYS A 133 -4.92 11.30 6.28
CA CYS A 133 -4.32 10.28 5.42
C CYS A 133 -4.34 8.88 6.08
N CYS A 134 -3.90 8.76 7.34
CA CYS A 134 -3.93 7.50 8.10
C CYS A 134 -5.34 6.91 8.19
N SER A 135 -6.32 7.74 8.56
CA SER A 135 -7.72 7.36 8.66
C SER A 135 -8.27 6.87 7.32
N CYS A 136 -7.98 7.59 6.22
CA CYS A 136 -8.36 7.17 4.88
C CYS A 136 -7.73 5.83 4.49
N VAL A 137 -6.44 5.61 4.81
CA VAL A 137 -5.75 4.35 4.53
C VAL A 137 -6.36 3.19 5.32
N GLN A 138 -6.71 3.39 6.59
CA GLN A 138 -7.41 2.39 7.39
C GLN A 138 -8.75 2.00 6.74
N LYS A 139 -9.47 2.96 6.16
CA LYS A 139 -10.72 2.66 5.44
C LYS A 139 -10.47 1.93 4.12
N LEU A 140 -9.46 2.34 3.34
CA LEU A 140 -9.09 1.70 2.08
C LEU A 140 -8.58 0.26 2.27
N ALA A 141 -7.84 0.02 3.36
CA ALA A 141 -7.27 -1.29 3.70
C ALA A 141 -8.34 -2.39 3.91
N GLN A 142 -9.59 -2.01 4.17
CA GLN A 142 -10.73 -2.95 4.25
C GLN A 142 -11.04 -3.59 2.89
N TYR A 143 -10.63 -2.96 1.78
CA TYR A 143 -10.95 -3.40 0.42
C TYR A 143 -9.71 -3.81 -0.39
N VAL A 144 -8.64 -3.02 -0.31
CA VAL A 144 -7.43 -3.15 -1.13
C VAL A 144 -6.19 -2.90 -0.26
N PRO A 145 -5.10 -3.69 -0.41
CA PRO A 145 -3.87 -3.43 0.33
C PRO A 145 -3.26 -2.09 -0.09
N VAL A 146 -2.85 -1.29 0.90
CA VAL A 146 -2.14 -0.03 0.70
C VAL A 146 -0.67 -0.25 1.02
N GLN A 147 0.20 -0.01 0.05
CA GLN A 147 1.64 -0.16 0.21
C GLN A 147 2.21 1.09 0.87
N VAL A 148 3.07 0.93 1.87
CA VAL A 148 3.86 2.01 2.46
C VAL A 148 5.29 1.78 1.99
N PRO A 149 5.88 2.66 1.17
CA PRO A 149 7.29 2.58 0.85
C PRO A 149 8.08 2.83 2.14
N ASP A 150 8.80 1.83 2.61
CA ASP A 150 9.74 2.02 3.69
C ASP A 150 10.83 3.02 3.24
N PRO A 151 11.23 3.98 4.09
CA PRO A 151 12.30 4.93 3.79
C PRO A 151 13.69 4.27 3.71
N VAL A 152 13.80 2.96 3.97
CA VAL A 152 15.03 2.15 3.86
C VAL A 152 14.67 0.90 3.06
N GLY A 153 15.22 0.77 1.85
CA GLY A 153 14.94 -0.38 0.99
C GLY A 153 15.30 -0.26 -0.49
N GLN A 154 16.05 0.78 -0.88
CA GLN A 154 16.84 0.77 -2.12
C GLN A 154 18.33 0.74 -1.77
N GLU A 155 18.74 -0.28 -1.02
CA GLU A 155 20.10 -0.78 -1.16
C GLU A 155 19.98 -2.03 -2.04
N LEU A 156 20.53 -1.90 -3.25
CA LEU A 156 20.68 -2.97 -4.22
C LEU A 156 21.18 -4.24 -3.51
N PRO A 157 20.73 -5.46 -3.89
CA PRO A 157 21.48 -6.65 -3.49
C PRO A 157 22.93 -6.44 -3.96
N PRO A 158 23.94 -6.60 -3.10
CA PRO A 158 25.32 -6.48 -3.54
C PRO A 158 25.56 -7.56 -4.59
N SER A 159 25.62 -7.13 -5.86
CA SER A 159 26.08 -7.92 -6.97
C SER A 159 27.46 -8.48 -6.62
N PRO A 160 27.66 -9.80 -6.50
CA PRO A 160 28.99 -10.36 -6.29
C PRO A 160 29.73 -10.33 -7.63
N GLY A 161 30.76 -9.50 -7.72
CA GLY A 161 31.83 -9.69 -8.68
C GLY A 161 32.70 -8.46 -8.88
N PRO A 162 33.86 -8.58 -9.54
CA PRO A 162 34.77 -9.73 -9.59
C PRO A 162 36.23 -9.29 -9.42
N LEU A 163 37.06 -9.92 -8.56
CA LEU A 163 38.52 -9.69 -8.61
C LEU A 163 39.35 -10.94 -8.24
N THR A 164 39.92 -11.51 -9.31
CA THR A 164 41.33 -11.92 -9.49
C THR A 164 41.85 -13.20 -8.83
N ALA A 165 42.41 -14.03 -9.72
CA ALA A 165 43.13 -15.27 -9.49
C ALA A 165 44.43 -15.11 -8.68
N GLY A 166 44.78 -16.16 -7.94
CA GLY A 166 46.08 -16.32 -7.27
C GLY A 166 46.10 -17.59 -6.42
N GLU A 167 46.84 -18.59 -6.87
CA GLU A 167 46.91 -19.99 -6.44
C GLU A 167 47.34 -20.25 -4.97
N SER A 168 46.92 -21.42 -4.45
CA SER A 168 47.82 -22.52 -4.02
C SER A 168 47.58 -23.10 -2.62
N ARG A 169 47.42 -24.43 -2.58
CA ARG A 169 47.72 -25.43 -1.51
C ARG A 169 47.10 -25.21 -0.12
N GLY A 170 46.39 -26.16 0.48
CA GLY A 170 46.66 -27.60 0.52
C GLY A 170 47.35 -27.95 1.84
N ASP A 171 46.53 -28.34 2.82
CA ASP A 171 46.80 -29.14 4.04
C ASP A 171 47.90 -28.69 5.02
N CYS A 172 47.53 -28.53 6.30
CA CYS A 172 48.33 -28.99 7.44
C CYS A 172 47.44 -29.10 8.69
N VAL A 173 47.17 -30.36 9.05
CA VAL A 173 46.53 -30.86 10.27
C VAL A 173 47.48 -30.74 11.48
N GLN A 174 46.90 -30.57 12.68
CA GLN A 174 47.25 -31.16 14.01
C GLN A 174 46.82 -30.16 15.11
N HIS A 175 45.92 -30.47 16.06
CA HIS A 175 46.02 -31.55 17.05
C HIS A 175 44.65 -31.85 17.68
N VAL A 176 44.43 -33.10 18.07
CA VAL A 176 43.28 -33.68 18.83
C VAL A 176 43.90 -34.36 20.09
N PRO A 177 43.17 -34.92 21.09
CA PRO A 177 41.88 -34.61 21.74
C PRO A 177 41.99 -34.58 23.30
N LEU A 178 40.90 -34.28 24.03
CA LEU A 178 40.65 -34.95 25.32
C LEU A 178 39.18 -35.35 25.43
N GLN A 179 38.96 -36.67 25.49
CA GLN A 179 37.69 -37.34 25.81
C GLN A 179 37.39 -37.17 27.33
N GLN A 180 36.23 -37.48 27.95
CA GLN A 180 35.27 -38.61 27.89
C GLN A 180 33.99 -38.12 28.66
N GLY A 181 32.75 -38.13 28.16
CA GLY A 181 31.74 -39.22 28.12
C GLY A 181 30.87 -39.33 29.41
N PRO A 182 29.64 -39.92 29.45
CA PRO A 182 28.53 -40.03 28.49
C PRO A 182 27.12 -39.75 29.15
N PRO A 183 25.95 -39.97 28.48
CA PRO A 183 24.63 -39.41 28.82
C PRO A 183 23.66 -40.37 29.54
N GLN A 184 22.69 -39.87 30.33
CA GLN A 184 21.55 -40.68 30.85
C GLN A 184 20.23 -39.88 31.04
N LYS A 185 19.13 -40.62 30.84
CA LYS A 185 17.69 -40.35 30.64
C LYS A 185 16.91 -39.66 31.80
N PRO A 186 15.62 -39.28 31.56
CA PRO A 186 14.68 -38.76 32.55
C PRO A 186 14.03 -39.87 33.40
N GLU A 187 13.82 -39.61 34.69
CA GLU A 187 13.18 -40.52 35.64
C GLU A 187 11.81 -39.99 36.09
N LYS A 188 10.84 -40.90 36.11
CA LYS A 188 9.46 -40.77 36.58
C LYS A 188 9.30 -41.76 37.75
N PRO A 189 8.46 -41.48 38.75
CA PRO A 189 7.74 -42.58 39.40
C PRO A 189 6.21 -42.38 39.35
N GLN A 190 5.50 -43.42 38.89
CA GLN A 190 4.08 -43.68 39.18
C GLN A 190 3.97 -44.63 40.38
N PRO A 191 2.78 -44.80 40.98
CA PRO A 191 2.09 -46.07 40.70
C PRO A 191 0.54 -46.03 40.63
N CYS A 192 0.04 -46.94 39.79
CA CYS A 192 -1.12 -47.83 39.96
C CYS A 192 -2.54 -47.27 40.20
N GLY A 193 -3.35 -47.31 39.14
CA GLY A 193 -4.78 -47.65 39.20
C GLY A 193 -5.03 -48.95 38.41
N PRO A 194 -5.93 -49.85 38.86
CA PRO A 194 -6.11 -51.16 38.24
C PRO A 194 -7.20 -51.19 37.16
N ALA A 195 -7.02 -52.17 36.28
CA ALA A 195 -8.01 -53.05 35.67
C ALA A 195 -8.99 -52.49 34.62
N SER A 196 -8.64 -52.85 33.39
CA SER A 196 -9.47 -53.11 32.21
C SER A 196 -10.76 -53.91 32.45
N THR A 197 -11.79 -53.60 31.66
CA THR A 197 -12.76 -54.58 31.15
C THR A 197 -13.07 -54.30 29.68
N SER A 198 -12.81 -55.30 28.85
CA SER A 198 -13.20 -55.43 27.44
C SER A 198 -14.46 -56.29 27.31
N VAL A 199 -15.43 -55.89 26.48
CA VAL A 199 -16.41 -56.78 25.81
C VAL A 199 -17.08 -55.93 24.71
N SER A 200 -16.81 -56.15 23.43
CA SER A 200 -17.33 -57.17 22.49
C SER A 200 -18.80 -56.98 22.11
N GLY A 201 -19.04 -56.84 20.80
CA GLY A 201 -20.24 -57.33 20.12
C GLY A 201 -21.35 -56.32 19.83
N GLY A 202 -21.38 -55.77 18.62
CA GLY A 202 -22.54 -55.07 18.06
C GLY A 202 -22.79 -55.51 16.62
N ARG A 203 -23.62 -56.54 16.42
CA ARG A 203 -24.22 -56.95 15.14
C ARG A 203 -25.72 -56.65 15.19
N ILE A 204 -26.15 -55.82 14.23
CA ILE A 204 -27.39 -55.85 13.43
C ILE A 204 -28.73 -56.30 14.05
N SER A 205 -29.74 -55.46 13.81
CA SER A 205 -30.99 -55.87 13.16
C SER A 205 -31.19 -55.00 11.92
#